data_AF-A0A964E0J8-F1
#
_entry.id   AF-A0A964E0J8-F1
#
_cell.length_a   1.000
_cell.length_b   1.000
_cell.length_c   1.000
_cell.angle_alpha   90.00
_cell.angle_beta   90.00
_cell.angle_gamma   90.00
#
_symmetry.space_group_name_H-M   'P 1'
#
loop_
_entity.id
_entity.type
_entity.pdbx_description
1 polymer ?
#
loop_
_entity_poly.entity_id
_entity_poly.type
_entity_poly.pdbx_seq_one_letter_code
_entity_poly.pdbx_strand_id
1 'polypeptide(L)'
;MFDYPALYDTASKLSSNSQVNYLRLIFGEYLLLFIAAVFSMELNDSRLYYGVYAFVFLGSFVVLITRSWLKPEQDWYKGRALAESIKTSCWRYCMRAEPFADAHSVLIPRSEFRNYLRAILESNRHIGDRLPPDKAAADQITQTMEVTRSLSLEERKSVYQKHRIAEQRKWYAKKASANKSASKRWFFVAGCAYAIALGLVIFRIVYNSVDVWPIEPVIVVASSIIGWTQVKKFNELASSYTLTAHEIGILQGKIDEVTDETSLSSFINESEQAFSREHTQWVARQTS
;
A
#
# COMPACT_ATOMS: atom_id res chain seq x y z
N MET A 1 17.69 -0.01 16.63
CA MET A 1 16.49 -0.09 15.77
C MET A 1 15.33 0.40 16.61
N PHE A 2 14.39 1.16 16.06
CA PHE A 2 13.25 1.68 16.82
C PHE A 2 12.12 0.65 16.82
N ASP A 3 11.61 0.28 17.99
CA ASP A 3 10.57 -0.75 18.10
C ASP A 3 9.19 -0.11 18.26
N TYR A 4 8.28 -0.49 17.37
CA TYR A 4 6.89 -0.02 17.38
C TYR A 4 6.00 -0.88 18.28
N PRO A 5 4.86 -0.33 18.75
CA PRO A 5 3.87 -1.08 19.52
C PRO A 5 3.38 -2.33 18.79
N ALA A 6 2.96 -3.34 19.56
CA ALA A 6 2.42 -4.57 19.00
C ALA A 6 1.19 -4.34 18.09
N LEU A 7 0.40 -3.29 18.35
CA LEU A 7 -0.73 -2.90 17.51
C LEU A 7 -0.28 -2.45 16.10
N TYR A 8 0.85 -1.76 15.98
CA TYR A 8 1.42 -1.39 14.68
C TYR A 8 1.78 -2.63 13.87
N ASP A 9 2.47 -3.59 14.47
CA ASP A 9 2.86 -4.83 13.80
C ASP A 9 1.65 -5.60 13.29
N THR A 10 0.59 -5.65 14.10
CA THR A 10 -0.65 -6.38 13.79
C THR A 10 -1.39 -5.72 12.62
N ALA A 11 -1.53 -4.38 12.65
CA ALA A 11 -2.12 -3.61 11.55
C ALA A 11 -1.28 -3.71 10.26
N SER A 12 0.05 -3.67 10.39
CA SER A 12 0.99 -3.78 9.26
C SER A 12 0.94 -5.16 8.61
N LYS A 13 0.90 -6.24 9.42
CA LYS A 13 0.72 -7.61 8.94
C LYS A 13 -0.61 -7.81 8.22
N LEU A 14 -1.72 -7.34 8.79
CA LEU A 14 -3.03 -7.40 8.14
C LEU A 14 -2.99 -6.70 6.78
N SER A 15 -2.44 -5.49 6.74
CA SER A 15 -2.30 -4.72 5.50
C SER A 15 -1.50 -5.48 4.43
N SER A 16 -0.33 -6.01 4.80
CA SER A 16 0.53 -6.73 3.87
C SER A 16 -0.08 -8.04 3.38
N ASN A 17 -0.70 -8.82 4.27
CA ASN A 17 -1.32 -10.08 3.89
C ASN A 17 -2.51 -9.85 2.95
N SER A 18 -3.33 -8.84 3.26
CA SER A 18 -4.49 -8.47 2.43
C SER A 18 -4.06 -7.94 1.07
N GLN A 19 -2.97 -7.16 1.00
CA GLN A 19 -2.38 -6.73 -0.27
C GLN A 19 -1.97 -7.92 -1.14
N VAL A 20 -1.24 -8.88 -0.56
CA VAL A 20 -0.78 -10.07 -1.28
C VAL A 20 -1.97 -10.89 -1.76
N ASN A 21 -2.98 -11.09 -0.91
CA ASN A 21 -4.19 -11.82 -1.27
C ASN A 21 -4.94 -11.14 -2.42
N TYR A 22 -5.17 -9.83 -2.32
CA TYR A 22 -5.84 -9.04 -3.37
C TYR A 22 -5.11 -9.17 -4.73
N LEU A 23 -3.79 -8.99 -4.74
CA LEU A 23 -3.00 -9.08 -5.97
C LEU A 23 -2.95 -10.50 -6.54
N ARG A 24 -2.95 -11.54 -5.69
CA ARG A 24 -3.03 -12.94 -6.12
C ARG A 24 -4.38 -13.26 -6.75
N LEU A 25 -5.49 -12.77 -6.19
CA LEU A 25 -6.83 -12.95 -6.76
C LEU A 25 -6.93 -12.28 -8.13
N ILE A 26 -6.46 -11.03 -8.26
CA ILE A 26 -6.44 -10.32 -9.56
C ILE A 26 -5.57 -11.07 -10.58
N PHE A 27 -4.39 -11.55 -10.17
CA PHE A 27 -3.53 -12.32 -11.06
C PHE A 27 -4.17 -13.64 -11.49
N GLY A 28 -4.82 -14.35 -10.56
CA GLY A 28 -5.56 -15.58 -10.84
C GLY A 28 -6.73 -15.34 -11.79
N GLU A 29 -7.47 -14.24 -11.61
CA GLU A 29 -8.55 -13.82 -12.51
C GLU A 29 -8.03 -13.60 -13.94
N TYR A 30 -6.94 -12.87 -14.12
CA TYR A 30 -6.32 -12.67 -15.43
C TYR A 30 -5.80 -13.96 -16.06
N LEU A 31 -5.21 -14.86 -15.26
CA LEU A 31 -4.74 -16.14 -15.73
C LEU A 31 -5.89 -17.03 -16.21
N LEU A 32 -6.99 -17.09 -15.45
CA LEU A 32 -8.17 -17.87 -15.82
C LEU A 32 -8.85 -17.29 -17.07
N LEU A 33 -8.94 -15.97 -17.19
CA LEU A 33 -9.45 -15.32 -18.41
C LEU A 33 -8.56 -15.59 -19.62
N PHE A 34 -7.24 -15.62 -19.44
CA PHE A 34 -6.33 -16.00 -20.52
C PHE A 34 -6.53 -17.46 -20.95
N ILE A 35 -6.64 -18.38 -20.00
CA ILE A 35 -6.93 -19.80 -20.29
C ILE A 35 -8.28 -19.91 -20.99
N ALA A 36 -9.31 -19.19 -20.54
CA ALA A 36 -10.62 -19.16 -21.17
C ALA A 36 -10.55 -18.65 -22.63
N ALA A 37 -9.70 -17.66 -22.92
CA ALA A 37 -9.48 -17.16 -24.27
C ALA A 37 -8.72 -18.15 -25.16
N VAL A 38 -7.86 -19.00 -24.59
CA VAL A 38 -7.26 -20.12 -25.34
C VAL A 38 -8.33 -21.16 -25.67
N PHE A 39 -9.21 -21.49 -24.71
CA PHE A 39 -10.31 -22.41 -24.97
C PHE A 39 -11.32 -21.88 -26.01
N SER A 40 -11.53 -20.56 -26.08
CA SER A 40 -12.41 -19.95 -27.09
C SER A 40 -11.90 -20.07 -28.52
N MET A 41 -10.68 -20.54 -28.74
CA MET A 41 -10.13 -20.83 -30.07
C MET A 41 -10.63 -22.17 -30.65
N GLU A 42 -11.46 -22.90 -29.90
CA GLU A 42 -12.12 -24.14 -30.36
C GLU A 42 -11.16 -25.16 -30.99
N LEU A 43 -10.01 -25.38 -30.34
CA LEU A 43 -8.97 -26.29 -30.85
C LEU A 43 -9.40 -27.77 -30.90
N ASN A 44 -10.54 -28.12 -30.29
CA ASN A 44 -11.05 -29.49 -30.18
C ASN A 44 -12.57 -29.51 -29.95
N ASP A 45 -13.31 -30.33 -30.71
CA ASP A 45 -14.77 -30.42 -30.66
C ASP A 45 -15.32 -31.41 -29.60
N SER A 46 -14.47 -32.00 -28.77
CA SER A 46 -14.91 -32.97 -27.78
C SER A 46 -15.76 -32.34 -26.67
N ARG A 47 -16.76 -33.08 -26.18
CA ARG A 47 -17.59 -32.64 -25.02
C ARG A 47 -16.74 -32.35 -23.78
N LEU A 48 -15.63 -33.07 -23.61
CA LEU A 48 -14.69 -32.85 -22.51
C LEU A 48 -14.01 -31.48 -22.61
N TYR A 49 -13.65 -31.03 -23.82
CA TYR A 49 -13.05 -29.72 -24.04
C TYR A 49 -13.97 -28.58 -23.57
N TYR A 50 -15.22 -28.59 -24.01
CA TYR A 50 -16.21 -27.60 -23.58
C TYR A 50 -16.56 -27.73 -22.09
N GLY A 51 -16.51 -28.94 -21.53
CA GLY A 51 -16.64 -29.16 -20.08
C GLY A 51 -15.54 -28.45 -19.29
N VAL A 52 -14.26 -28.64 -19.68
CA VAL A 52 -13.12 -27.94 -19.05
C VAL A 52 -13.24 -26.42 -19.24
N TYR A 53 -13.62 -25.96 -20.42
CA TYR A 53 -13.84 -24.54 -20.68
C TYR A 53 -14.88 -23.92 -19.73
N ALA A 54 -16.01 -24.59 -19.53
CA ALA A 54 -17.04 -24.16 -18.57
C ALA A 54 -16.50 -24.12 -17.13
N PHE A 55 -15.68 -25.10 -16.72
CA PHE A 55 -15.04 -25.09 -15.40
C PHE A 55 -14.04 -23.94 -15.22
N VAL A 56 -13.28 -23.57 -16.25
CA VAL A 56 -12.38 -22.41 -16.20
C VAL A 56 -13.20 -21.13 -15.98
N PHE A 57 -14.30 -20.95 -16.71
CA PHE A 57 -15.18 -19.80 -16.52
C PHE A 57 -15.85 -19.78 -15.15
N LEU A 58 -16.30 -20.92 -14.65
CA LEU A 58 -16.83 -21.05 -13.29
C LEU A 58 -15.76 -20.66 -12.26
N GLY A 59 -14.50 -21.06 -12.46
CA GLY A 59 -13.37 -20.63 -11.65
C GLY A 59 -13.20 -19.11 -11.63
N SER A 60 -13.24 -18.45 -12.80
CA SER A 60 -13.18 -16.98 -12.90
C SER A 60 -14.31 -16.31 -12.13
N PHE A 61 -15.54 -16.84 -12.24
CA PHE A 61 -16.70 -16.34 -11.53
C PHE A 61 -16.57 -16.48 -10.01
N VAL A 62 -16.06 -17.63 -9.53
CA VAL A 62 -15.78 -17.85 -8.11
C VAL A 62 -14.72 -16.88 -7.59
N VAL A 63 -13.64 -16.61 -8.35
CA VAL A 63 -12.62 -15.63 -7.97
C VAL A 63 -13.22 -14.23 -7.88
N LEU A 64 -14.07 -13.84 -8.83
CA LEU A 64 -14.77 -12.55 -8.83
C LEU A 64 -15.68 -12.39 -7.61
N ILE A 65 -16.50 -13.39 -7.30
CA ILE A 65 -17.36 -13.39 -6.11
C ILE A 65 -16.51 -13.29 -4.85
N THR A 66 -15.47 -14.11 -4.75
CA THR A 66 -14.57 -14.14 -3.58
C THR A 66 -13.95 -12.76 -3.35
N ARG A 67 -13.46 -12.10 -4.40
CA ARG A 67 -12.90 -10.74 -4.31
C ARG A 67 -13.97 -9.73 -3.88
N SER A 68 -15.17 -9.80 -4.46
CA SER A 68 -16.29 -8.89 -4.15
C SER A 68 -16.81 -9.03 -2.71
N TRP A 69 -16.82 -10.25 -2.17
CA TRP A 69 -17.30 -10.53 -0.81
C TRP A 69 -16.24 -10.28 0.26
N LEU A 70 -15.00 -10.78 0.06
CA LEU A 70 -13.93 -10.61 1.04
C LEU A 70 -13.40 -9.18 1.09
N LYS A 71 -13.42 -8.47 -0.05
CA LYS A 71 -12.90 -7.10 -0.22
C LYS A 71 -11.50 -6.91 0.39
N PRO A 72 -10.51 -7.77 0.08
CA PRO A 72 -9.18 -7.71 0.67
C PRO A 72 -8.46 -6.38 0.39
N GLU A 73 -8.84 -5.65 -0.66
CA GLU A 73 -8.37 -4.30 -0.90
C GLU A 73 -8.74 -3.34 0.24
N GLN A 74 -9.93 -3.46 0.84
CA GLN A 74 -10.34 -2.60 1.94
C GLN A 74 -9.48 -2.85 3.18
N ASP A 75 -9.25 -4.12 3.54
CA ASP A 75 -8.39 -4.48 4.67
C ASP A 75 -6.93 -4.04 4.44
N TRP A 76 -6.45 -4.16 3.19
CA TRP A 76 -5.14 -3.66 2.81
C TRP A 76 -5.01 -2.16 3.10
N TYR A 77 -5.92 -1.33 2.57
CA TYR A 77 -5.85 0.11 2.71
C TYR A 77 -6.08 0.59 4.14
N LYS A 78 -7.12 0.06 4.78
CA LYS A 78 -7.48 0.49 6.13
C LYS A 78 -6.46 0.03 7.17
N GLY A 79 -5.91 -1.19 7.02
CA GLY A 79 -4.80 -1.66 7.83
C GLY A 79 -3.53 -0.81 7.64
N ARG A 80 -3.27 -0.35 6.40
CA ARG A 80 -2.15 0.58 6.13
C ARG A 80 -2.37 1.92 6.83
N ALA A 81 -3.55 2.50 6.71
CA ALA A 81 -3.89 3.76 7.36
C ALA A 81 -3.75 3.66 8.88
N LEU A 82 -4.28 2.59 9.47
CA LEU A 82 -4.14 2.29 10.90
C LEU A 82 -2.67 2.20 11.34
N ALA A 83 -1.85 1.43 10.61
CA ALA A 83 -0.42 1.30 10.92
C ALA A 83 0.32 2.64 10.84
N GLU A 84 0.05 3.46 9.82
CA GLU A 84 0.68 4.77 9.67
C GLU A 84 0.21 5.77 10.75
N SER A 85 -1.07 5.77 11.13
CA SER A 85 -1.56 6.59 12.25
C SER A 85 -0.88 6.21 13.58
N ILE A 86 -0.73 4.91 13.86
CA ILE A 86 -0.02 4.44 15.06
C ILE A 86 1.44 4.89 15.02
N LYS A 87 2.12 4.70 13.88
CA LYS A 87 3.52 5.12 13.70
C LYS A 87 3.70 6.62 13.94
N THR A 88 2.83 7.46 13.39
CA THR A 88 2.86 8.91 13.61
C THR A 88 2.69 9.25 15.09
N SER A 89 1.73 8.62 15.78
CA SER A 89 1.54 8.88 17.21
C SER A 89 2.69 8.39 18.07
N CYS A 90 3.37 7.30 17.69
CA CYS A 90 4.59 6.86 18.37
C CYS A 90 5.66 7.94 18.30
N TRP A 91 5.87 8.55 17.13
CA TRP A 91 6.85 9.61 16.98
C TRP A 91 6.45 10.89 17.73
N ARG A 92 5.17 11.29 17.71
CA ARG A 92 4.69 12.41 18.53
C ARG A 92 4.93 12.16 20.02
N TYR A 93 4.63 10.96 20.50
CA TYR A 93 4.88 10.55 21.88
C TYR A 93 6.37 10.60 22.24
N CYS A 94 7.22 9.98 21.42
CA CYS A 94 8.66 9.97 21.66
C CYS A 94 9.27 11.37 21.65
N MET A 95 8.73 12.28 20.85
CA MET A 95 9.26 13.63 20.72
C MET A 95 8.68 14.63 21.71
N ARG A 96 7.76 14.21 22.60
CA ARG A 96 6.99 15.10 23.49
C ARG A 96 6.21 16.18 22.72
N ALA A 97 5.76 15.83 21.52
CA ALA A 97 4.96 16.72 20.69
C ALA A 97 3.47 16.56 21.03
N GLU A 98 2.69 17.64 20.85
CA GLU A 98 1.23 17.62 21.00
C GLU A 98 0.61 16.49 20.14
N PRO A 99 -0.35 15.71 20.66
CA PRO A 99 -1.06 15.88 21.93
C PRO A 99 -0.39 15.22 23.15
N PHE A 100 0.87 14.79 23.04
CA PHE A 100 1.60 14.06 24.09
C PHE A 100 2.76 14.87 24.65
N ALA A 101 2.51 16.16 24.91
CA ALA A 101 3.47 17.08 25.51
C ALA A 101 3.98 16.56 26.86
N ASP A 102 5.03 17.20 27.38
CA ASP A 102 5.49 16.84 28.72
C ASP A 102 4.53 17.34 29.79
N ALA A 103 4.46 16.60 30.89
CA ALA A 103 3.58 16.89 32.01
C ALA A 103 4.34 16.72 33.33
N HIS A 104 3.73 17.11 34.45
CA HIS A 104 4.33 16.95 35.77
C HIS A 104 4.69 15.49 36.12
N SER A 105 4.06 14.52 35.45
CA SER A 105 4.39 13.10 35.55
C SER A 105 4.27 12.44 34.18
N VAL A 106 5.26 11.61 33.81
CA VAL A 106 5.25 10.81 32.58
C VAL A 106 4.06 9.85 32.49
N LEU A 107 3.40 9.54 33.61
CA LEU A 107 2.20 8.71 33.63
C LEU A 107 1.03 9.32 32.83
N ILE A 108 0.96 10.65 32.75
CA ILE A 108 -0.07 11.38 32.01
C ILE A 108 0.08 11.17 30.50
N PRO A 109 1.19 11.54 29.84
CA PRO A 109 1.35 11.32 28.40
C PRO A 109 1.32 9.83 28.04
N ARG A 110 1.76 8.93 28.94
CA ARG A 110 1.56 7.48 28.76
C ARG A 110 0.07 7.11 28.68
N SER A 111 -0.75 7.68 29.57
CA SER A 111 -2.20 7.45 29.58
C SER A 111 -2.89 8.05 28.36
N GLU A 112 -2.52 9.27 27.95
CA GLU A 112 -3.05 9.94 26.76
C GLU A 112 -2.72 9.15 25.51
N PHE A 113 -1.49 8.67 25.38
CA PHE A 113 -1.08 7.83 24.27
C PHE A 113 -1.87 6.51 24.21
N ARG A 114 -2.07 5.84 25.35
CA ARG A 114 -2.91 4.62 25.40
C ARG A 114 -4.37 4.90 25.03
N ASN A 115 -4.94 5.99 25.53
CA ASN A 115 -6.30 6.41 25.20
C ASN A 115 -6.43 6.75 23.70
N TYR A 116 -5.41 7.40 23.13
CA TYR A 116 -5.36 7.69 21.71
C TYR A 116 -5.28 6.42 20.85
N LEU A 117 -4.44 5.45 21.21
CA LEU A 117 -4.39 4.15 20.53
C LEU A 117 -5.75 3.43 20.61
N ARG A 118 -6.42 3.47 21.77
CA ARG A 118 -7.77 2.91 21.93
C ARG A 118 -8.77 3.63 21.03
N ALA A 119 -8.78 4.95 21.01
CA ALA A 119 -9.70 5.75 20.17
C ALA A 119 -9.51 5.47 18.67
N ILE A 120 -8.25 5.33 18.21
CA ILE A 120 -7.96 4.92 16.84
C ILE A 120 -8.51 3.53 16.56
N LEU A 121 -8.30 2.57 17.46
CA LEU A 121 -8.77 1.21 17.29
C LEU A 121 -10.31 1.13 17.24
N GLU A 122 -10.99 1.87 18.12
CA GLU A 122 -12.46 1.99 18.15
C GLU A 122 -13.01 2.61 16.85
N SER A 123 -12.36 3.68 16.36
CA SER A 123 -12.70 4.30 15.07
C SER A 123 -12.51 3.34 13.88
N ASN A 124 -11.69 2.31 14.06
CA ASN A 124 -11.38 1.29 13.06
C ASN A 124 -11.92 -0.10 13.45
N ARG A 125 -12.98 -0.18 14.29
CA ARG A 125 -13.52 -1.45 14.84
C ARG A 125 -13.80 -2.53 13.79
N HIS A 126 -14.25 -2.13 12.61
CA HIS A 126 -14.50 -3.03 11.48
C HIS A 126 -13.24 -3.78 10.99
N ILE A 127 -12.05 -3.24 11.25
CA ILE A 127 -10.74 -3.90 11.06
C ILE A 127 -10.31 -4.61 12.34
N GLY A 128 -10.64 -4.04 13.50
CA GLY A 128 -10.30 -4.58 14.82
C GLY A 128 -10.65 -6.05 14.97
N ASP A 129 -11.83 -6.46 14.49
CA ASP A 129 -12.29 -7.85 14.51
C ASP A 129 -11.48 -8.80 13.59
N ARG A 130 -10.72 -8.23 12.64
CA ARG A 130 -9.83 -8.95 11.70
C ARG A 130 -8.36 -8.89 12.12
N LEU A 131 -8.02 -8.19 13.21
CA LEU A 131 -6.65 -8.14 13.72
C LEU A 131 -6.29 -9.47 14.39
N PRO A 132 -5.14 -10.09 14.05
CA PRO A 132 -4.66 -11.29 14.72
C PRO A 132 -4.55 -11.11 16.25
N PRO A 133 -5.10 -12.02 17.07
CA PRO A 133 -5.13 -11.89 18.54
C PRO A 133 -3.75 -12.11 19.19
N ASP A 134 -2.83 -12.74 18.46
CA ASP A 134 -1.52 -13.27 18.88
C ASP A 134 -0.53 -12.22 19.40
N LYS A 135 -0.88 -10.92 19.35
CA LYS A 135 -0.05 -9.82 19.85
C LYS A 135 -0.78 -8.85 20.79
N ALA A 136 -2.02 -9.13 21.20
CA ALA A 136 -2.80 -8.24 22.07
C ALA A 136 -2.17 -8.05 23.47
N ALA A 137 -1.41 -9.03 23.96
CA ALA A 137 -0.76 -9.02 25.27
C ALA A 137 0.61 -8.32 25.30
N ALA A 138 1.15 -7.89 24.15
CA ALA A 138 2.47 -7.26 24.08
C ALA A 138 2.41 -5.75 24.31
N ASP A 139 3.56 -5.17 24.70
CA ASP A 139 3.67 -3.77 25.11
C ASP A 139 3.17 -2.79 24.04
N GLN A 140 2.28 -1.90 24.47
CA GLN A 140 1.77 -0.80 23.63
C GLN A 140 2.64 0.46 23.70
N ILE A 141 3.53 0.52 24.69
CA ILE A 141 4.58 1.53 24.79
C ILE A 141 5.89 0.77 24.98
N THR A 142 6.76 0.79 23.96
CA THR A 142 7.97 -0.02 23.96
C THR A 142 9.09 0.64 24.78
N GLN A 143 10.06 -0.15 25.23
CA GLN A 143 11.23 0.38 25.94
C GLN A 143 11.99 1.41 25.09
N THR A 144 12.12 1.21 23.78
CA THR A 144 12.78 2.17 22.89
C THR A 144 12.04 3.51 22.82
N MET A 145 10.70 3.49 22.92
CA MET A 145 9.90 4.72 22.96
C MET A 145 10.16 5.51 24.25
N GLU A 146 10.20 4.82 25.39
CA GLU A 146 10.50 5.43 26.69
C GLU A 146 11.91 6.01 26.75
N VAL A 147 12.90 5.24 26.29
CA VAL A 147 14.29 5.70 26.20
C VAL A 147 14.36 6.95 25.32
N THR A 148 13.79 6.90 24.11
CA THR A 148 13.80 8.04 23.18
C THR A 148 13.13 9.27 23.79
N ARG A 149 11.99 9.10 24.49
CA ARG A 149 11.28 10.19 25.13
C ARG A 149 12.10 10.83 26.25
N SER A 150 12.87 10.04 27.00
CA SER A 150 13.68 10.53 28.12
C SER A 150 14.92 11.34 27.71
N LEU A 151 15.33 11.27 26.44
CA LEU A 151 16.49 11.98 25.91
C LEU A 151 16.32 13.50 25.96
N SER A 152 17.47 14.21 25.95
CA SER A 152 17.51 15.65 25.79
C SER A 152 16.92 16.10 24.45
N LEU A 153 16.60 17.39 24.33
CA LEU A 153 16.04 17.97 23.11
C LEU A 153 16.92 17.72 21.87
N GLU A 154 18.24 17.93 21.98
CA GLU A 154 19.18 17.74 20.87
C GLU A 154 19.34 16.27 20.48
N GLU A 155 19.35 15.36 21.46
CA GLU A 155 19.37 13.93 21.19
C GLU A 155 18.07 13.46 20.53
N ARG A 156 16.90 13.95 20.96
CA ARG A 156 15.61 13.66 20.31
C ARG A 156 15.58 14.16 18.86
N LYS A 157 16.07 15.38 18.60
CA LYS A 157 16.22 15.93 17.23
C LYS A 157 17.06 15.00 16.37
N SER A 158 18.22 14.58 16.87
CA SER A 158 19.13 13.67 16.15
C SER A 158 18.48 12.32 15.85
N VAL A 159 17.80 11.72 16.84
CA VAL A 159 17.08 10.46 16.68
C VAL A 159 15.98 10.58 15.63
N TYR A 160 15.16 11.64 15.69
CA TYR A 160 14.09 11.87 14.72
C TYR A 160 14.63 12.10 13.30
N GLN A 161 15.67 12.92 13.15
CA GLN A 161 16.28 13.20 11.85
C GLN A 161 16.82 11.92 11.20
N LYS A 162 17.53 11.10 11.99
CA LYS A 162 18.18 9.88 11.51
C LYS A 162 17.19 8.75 11.23
N HIS A 163 16.30 8.46 12.17
CA HIS A 163 15.45 7.27 12.14
C HIS A 163 14.07 7.52 11.54
N ARG A 164 13.60 8.77 11.51
CA ARG A 164 12.29 9.11 10.95
C ARG A 164 12.41 9.86 9.64
N ILE A 165 13.03 11.04 9.62
CA ILE A 165 13.09 11.88 8.41
C ILE A 165 13.91 11.21 7.30
N ALA A 166 15.16 10.83 7.59
CA ALA A 166 16.06 10.30 6.57
C ALA A 166 15.56 8.96 6.00
N GLU A 167 15.05 8.07 6.86
CA GLU A 167 14.44 6.81 6.42
C GLU A 167 13.20 7.04 5.57
N GLN A 168 12.29 7.93 5.99
CA GLN A 168 11.05 8.22 5.26
C GLN A 168 11.35 8.87 3.90
N ARG A 169 12.27 9.84 3.85
CA ARG A 169 12.72 10.47 2.59
C ARG A 169 13.33 9.44 1.63
N LYS A 170 14.23 8.60 2.13
CA LYS A 170 14.86 7.54 1.32
C LYS A 170 13.83 6.55 0.80
N TRP A 171 12.85 6.17 1.63
CA TRP A 171 11.77 5.27 1.25
C TRP A 171 10.91 5.86 0.13
N TYR A 172 10.42 7.10 0.29
CA TYR A 172 9.60 7.76 -0.73
C TYR A 172 10.38 7.98 -2.03
N ALA A 173 11.62 8.46 -1.96
CA ALA A 173 12.46 8.65 -3.16
C ALA A 173 12.69 7.33 -3.91
N LYS A 174 12.99 6.24 -3.20
CA LYS A 174 13.14 4.91 -3.79
C LYS A 174 11.84 4.42 -4.42
N LYS A 175 10.71 4.59 -3.73
CA LYS A 175 9.38 4.18 -4.23
C LYS A 175 8.95 5.02 -5.43
N ALA A 176 9.20 6.32 -5.45
CA ALA A 176 8.94 7.19 -6.59
C ALA A 176 9.69 6.72 -7.83
N SER A 177 11.01 6.49 -7.71
CA SER A 177 11.85 6.03 -8.82
C SER A 177 11.44 4.64 -9.33
N ALA A 178 11.14 3.71 -8.41
CA ALA A 178 10.68 2.37 -8.77
C ALA A 178 9.35 2.40 -9.53
N ASN A 179 8.38 3.21 -9.08
CA ASN A 179 7.08 3.37 -9.75
C ASN A 179 7.22 4.08 -11.11
N LYS A 180 8.08 5.11 -11.22
CA LYS A 180 8.36 5.79 -12.49
C LYS A 180 8.96 4.84 -13.52
N SER A 181 9.92 4.01 -13.11
CA SER A 181 10.53 2.99 -13.96
C SER A 181 9.53 1.90 -14.35
N ALA A 182 8.71 1.44 -13.40
CA ALA A 182 7.66 0.45 -13.65
C ALA A 182 6.62 0.97 -14.65
N SER A 183 6.16 2.22 -14.50
CA SER A 183 5.22 2.84 -15.42
C SER A 183 5.72 2.83 -16.86
N LYS A 184 6.97 3.29 -17.10
CA LYS A 184 7.59 3.27 -18.43
C LYS A 184 7.68 1.86 -19.00
N ARG A 185 8.09 0.89 -18.17
CA ARG A 185 8.22 -0.51 -18.57
C ARG A 185 6.87 -1.10 -18.97
N TRP A 186 5.84 -0.89 -18.16
CA TRP A 186 4.49 -1.41 -18.44
C TRP A 186 3.83 -0.73 -19.62
N PHE A 187 4.09 0.56 -19.86
CA PHE A 187 3.68 1.24 -21.09
C PHE A 187 4.30 0.58 -22.33
N PHE A 188 5.59 0.29 -22.30
CA PHE A 188 6.26 -0.41 -23.41
C PHE A 188 5.71 -1.84 -23.61
N VAL A 189 5.54 -2.60 -22.52
CA VAL A 189 4.95 -3.95 -22.56
C VAL A 189 3.53 -3.93 -23.14
N ALA A 190 2.70 -2.96 -22.75
CA ALA A 190 1.38 -2.77 -23.33
C ALA A 190 1.45 -2.45 -24.83
N GLY A 191 2.34 -1.55 -25.23
CA GLY A 191 2.56 -1.20 -26.64
C GLY A 191 2.99 -2.39 -27.49
N CYS A 192 3.90 -3.22 -26.99
CA CYS A 192 4.30 -4.46 -27.66
C CYS A 192 3.12 -5.45 -27.80
N ALA A 193 2.32 -5.63 -26.74
CA ALA A 193 1.15 -6.51 -26.81
C ALA A 193 0.14 -6.05 -27.87
N TYR A 194 -0.12 -4.73 -27.96
CA TYR A 194 -0.96 -4.17 -29.01
C TYR A 194 -0.36 -4.31 -30.41
N ALA A 195 0.95 -4.11 -30.56
CA ALA A 195 1.61 -4.30 -31.85
C ALA A 195 1.54 -5.76 -32.32
N ILE A 196 1.69 -6.72 -31.41
CA ILE A 196 1.51 -8.15 -31.71
C ILE A 196 0.06 -8.44 -32.11
N ALA A 197 -0.92 -7.95 -31.35
CA ALA A 197 -2.34 -8.12 -31.67
C ALA A 197 -2.68 -7.57 -33.06
N LEU A 198 -2.22 -6.35 -33.36
CA LEU A 198 -2.41 -5.71 -34.65
C LEU A 198 -1.74 -6.49 -35.77
N GLY A 199 -0.50 -6.95 -35.55
CA GLY A 199 0.23 -7.80 -36.48
C GLY A 199 -0.57 -9.06 -36.82
N LEU A 200 -1.05 -9.80 -35.81
CA LEU A 200 -1.86 -11.00 -36.01
C LEU A 200 -3.13 -10.74 -36.81
N VAL A 201 -3.83 -9.63 -36.53
CA VAL A 201 -5.03 -9.23 -37.28
C VAL A 201 -4.68 -8.94 -38.75
N ILE A 202 -3.60 -8.20 -39.02
CA ILE A 202 -3.16 -7.89 -40.38
C ILE A 202 -2.71 -9.17 -41.11
N PHE A 203 -1.92 -10.03 -40.46
CA PHE A 203 -1.44 -11.28 -41.07
C PHE A 203 -2.58 -12.23 -41.39
N ARG A 204 -3.64 -12.28 -40.58
CA ARG A 204 -4.85 -13.06 -40.87
C ARG A 204 -5.53 -12.64 -42.19
N ILE A 205 -5.49 -11.35 -42.54
CA ILE A 205 -6.04 -10.86 -43.81
C ILE A 205 -5.24 -11.41 -45.01
N VAL A 206 -3.91 -11.49 -44.87
CA VAL A 206 -3.01 -11.95 -45.94
C VAL A 206 -2.98 -13.47 -46.04
N TYR A 207 -3.00 -14.17 -44.91
CA TYR A 207 -2.86 -15.62 -44.80
C TYR A 207 -4.16 -16.27 -44.32
N ASN A 208 -5.21 -16.19 -45.13
CA ASN A 208 -6.53 -16.74 -44.80
C ASN A 208 -6.59 -18.29 -44.80
N SER A 209 -5.48 -18.98 -45.09
CA SER A 209 -5.40 -20.45 -45.09
C SER A 209 -5.10 -21.05 -43.72
N VAL A 210 -4.84 -20.24 -42.69
CA VAL A 210 -4.64 -20.70 -41.31
C VAL A 210 -5.98 -20.63 -40.60
N ASP A 211 -6.49 -21.78 -40.19
CA ASP A 211 -7.82 -21.91 -39.59
C ASP A 211 -7.92 -21.27 -38.20
N VAL A 212 -6.82 -21.25 -37.44
CA VAL A 212 -6.81 -20.78 -36.05
C VAL A 212 -5.74 -19.71 -35.81
N TRP A 213 -6.17 -18.58 -35.28
CA TRP A 213 -5.29 -17.46 -34.93
C TRP A 213 -5.41 -17.14 -33.43
N PRO A 214 -4.29 -16.95 -32.69
CA PRO A 214 -4.33 -16.67 -31.26
C PRO A 214 -4.62 -15.20 -30.94
N ILE A 215 -5.60 -14.59 -31.62
CA ILE A 215 -5.90 -13.17 -31.47
C ILE A 215 -6.56 -12.91 -30.11
N GLU A 216 -7.52 -13.75 -29.72
CA GLU A 216 -8.30 -13.62 -28.49
C GLU A 216 -7.42 -13.72 -27.24
N PRO A 217 -6.53 -14.75 -27.09
CA PRO A 217 -5.60 -14.78 -25.97
C PRO A 217 -4.68 -13.57 -25.90
N VAL A 218 -4.20 -13.06 -27.03
CA VAL A 218 -3.30 -11.88 -27.07
C VAL A 218 -4.06 -10.62 -26.64
N ILE A 219 -5.32 -10.44 -27.05
CA ILE A 219 -6.16 -9.33 -26.59
C ILE A 219 -6.39 -9.42 -25.07
N VAL A 220 -6.61 -10.64 -24.52
CA VAL A 220 -6.76 -10.81 -23.07
C VAL A 220 -5.47 -10.50 -22.33
N VAL A 221 -4.30 -10.87 -22.87
CA VAL A 221 -3.00 -10.45 -22.30
C VAL A 221 -2.86 -8.93 -22.30
N ALA A 222 -3.15 -8.27 -23.41
CA ALA A 222 -3.11 -6.80 -23.51
C ALA A 222 -4.06 -6.13 -22.50
N SER A 223 -5.30 -6.63 -22.40
CA SER A 223 -6.29 -6.13 -21.44
C SER A 223 -5.86 -6.35 -19.99
N SER A 224 -5.26 -7.52 -19.69
CA SER A 224 -4.72 -7.84 -18.36
C SER A 224 -3.56 -6.94 -17.97
N ILE A 225 -2.68 -6.58 -18.93
CA ILE A 225 -1.59 -5.62 -18.74
C ILE A 225 -2.15 -4.23 -18.35
N ILE A 226 -3.19 -3.78 -19.04
CA ILE A 226 -3.86 -2.50 -18.74
C ILE A 226 -4.50 -2.55 -17.36
N GLY A 227 -5.29 -3.59 -17.09
CA GLY A 227 -5.93 -3.80 -15.79
C GLY A 227 -4.90 -3.85 -14.66
N TRP A 228 -3.77 -4.54 -14.85
CA TRP A 228 -2.67 -4.56 -13.88
C TRP A 228 -2.07 -3.17 -13.64
N THR A 229 -1.88 -2.38 -14.71
CA THR A 229 -1.38 -1.01 -14.61
C THR A 229 -2.36 -0.11 -13.84
N GLN A 230 -3.66 -0.28 -14.06
CA GLN A 230 -4.72 0.44 -13.33
C GLN A 230 -4.79 0.04 -11.86
N VAL A 231 -4.63 -1.25 -11.54
CA VAL A 231 -4.58 -1.73 -10.16
C VAL A 231 -3.34 -1.21 -9.42
N LYS A 232 -2.19 -1.16 -10.09
CA LYS A 232 -0.92 -0.73 -9.49
C LYS A 232 -0.72 0.78 -9.44
N LYS A 233 -1.41 1.55 -10.29
CA LYS A 233 -1.39 3.02 -10.32
C LYS A 233 0.03 3.62 -10.33
N PHE A 234 0.93 3.04 -11.12
CA PHE A 234 2.36 3.39 -11.09
C PHE A 234 2.63 4.89 -11.29
N ASN A 235 1.95 5.54 -12.25
CA ASN A 235 2.12 6.98 -12.51
C ASN A 235 1.67 7.86 -11.33
N GLU A 236 0.48 7.57 -10.79
CA GLU A 236 -0.09 8.31 -9.66
C GLU A 236 0.82 8.19 -8.42
N LEU A 237 1.25 6.97 -8.10
CA LEU A 237 2.16 6.71 -6.99
C LEU A 237 3.54 7.36 -7.20
N ALA A 238 4.09 7.33 -8.42
CA ALA A 238 5.36 7.98 -8.72
C ALA A 238 5.29 9.49 -8.45
N SER A 239 4.21 10.15 -8.89
CA SER A 239 3.99 11.59 -8.69
C SER A 239 3.83 11.92 -7.20
N SER A 240 2.91 11.23 -6.52
CA SER A 240 2.63 11.47 -5.10
C SER A 240 3.86 11.24 -4.22
N TYR A 241 4.59 10.14 -4.42
CA TYR A 241 5.83 9.88 -3.67
C TYR A 241 6.96 10.86 -3.99
N THR A 242 7.03 11.38 -5.22
CA THR A 242 8.02 12.42 -5.57
C THR A 242 7.71 13.70 -4.82
N LEU A 243 6.44 14.14 -4.83
CA LEU A 243 6.01 15.33 -4.10
C LEU A 243 6.32 15.21 -2.62
N THR A 244 5.91 14.11 -1.98
CA THR A 244 6.19 13.87 -0.56
C THR A 244 7.70 13.86 -0.30
N ALA A 245 8.53 13.19 -1.11
CA ALA A 245 9.97 13.20 -0.90
C ALA A 245 10.60 14.61 -0.92
N HIS A 246 10.08 15.51 -1.77
CA HIS A 246 10.49 16.91 -1.79
C HIS A 246 9.99 17.69 -0.59
N GLU A 247 8.73 17.52 -0.17
CA GLU A 247 8.18 18.13 1.04
C GLU A 247 9.01 17.76 2.28
N ILE A 248 9.37 16.47 2.43
CA ILE A 248 10.25 16.00 3.52
C ILE A 248 11.64 16.65 3.42
N GLY A 249 12.18 16.81 2.21
CA GLY A 249 13.46 17.46 1.99
C GLY A 249 13.46 18.93 2.41
N ILE A 250 12.37 19.66 2.17
CA ILE A 250 12.19 21.05 2.59
C ILE A 250 12.08 21.12 4.12
N LEU A 251 11.26 20.26 4.73
CA LEU A 251 11.10 20.19 6.19
C LEU A 251 12.42 19.87 6.89
N GLN A 252 13.22 18.95 6.34
CA GLN A 252 14.51 18.58 6.94
C GLN A 252 15.42 19.79 7.20
N GLY A 253 15.37 20.84 6.37
CA GLY A 253 16.16 22.06 6.58
C GLY A 253 15.72 22.91 7.77
N LYS A 254 14.45 22.81 8.20
CA LYS A 254 13.91 23.58 9.33
C LYS A 254 14.34 23.04 10.69
N ILE A 255 14.90 21.83 10.77
CA ILE A 255 15.25 21.22 12.06
C ILE A 255 16.35 22.00 12.80
N ASP A 256 17.20 22.71 12.06
CA ASP A 256 18.28 23.53 12.62
C ASP A 256 17.76 24.81 13.28
N GLU A 257 16.54 25.24 12.93
CA GLU A 257 15.84 26.40 13.52
C GLU A 257 15.14 26.05 14.84
N VAL A 258 15.05 24.76 15.19
CA VAL A 258 14.40 24.28 16.42
C VAL A 258 15.33 24.45 17.62
N THR A 259 14.95 25.32 18.55
CA THR A 259 15.78 25.69 19.72
C THR A 259 15.13 25.31 21.06
N ASP A 260 13.85 24.97 21.09
CA ASP A 260 13.08 24.71 22.32
C ASP A 260 12.00 23.62 22.09
N GLU A 261 11.39 23.13 23.19
CA GLU A 261 10.40 22.04 23.12
C GLU A 261 9.14 22.41 22.32
N THR A 262 8.74 23.68 22.33
CA THR A 262 7.55 24.17 21.61
C THR A 262 7.82 24.18 20.12
N SER A 263 8.98 24.71 19.71
CA SER A 263 9.40 24.67 18.31
C SER A 263 9.61 23.23 17.82
N LEU A 264 10.12 22.32 18.67
CA LEU A 264 10.21 20.90 18.34
C LEU A 264 8.83 20.27 18.15
N SER A 265 7.91 20.49 19.08
CA SER A 265 6.53 19.97 18.99
C SER A 265 5.84 20.39 17.70
N SER A 266 5.96 21.68 17.33
CA SER A 266 5.43 22.22 16.07
C SER A 266 6.06 21.55 14.85
N PHE A 267 7.40 21.45 14.83
CA PHE A 267 8.15 20.82 13.75
C PHE A 267 7.77 19.34 13.53
N ILE A 268 7.63 18.57 14.62
CA ILE A 268 7.22 17.17 14.57
C ILE A 268 5.79 17.05 14.05
N ASN A 269 4.89 17.93 14.46
CA ASN A 269 3.51 17.92 13.99
C ASN A 269 3.40 18.27 12.50
N GLU A 270 4.14 19.28 12.02
CA GLU A 270 4.21 19.62 10.60
C GLU A 270 4.78 18.45 9.79
N SER A 271 5.85 17.81 10.30
CA SER A 271 6.53 16.68 9.65
C SER A 271 5.63 15.45 9.54
N GLU A 272 5.05 15.02 10.66
CA GLU A 272 4.14 13.87 10.66
C GLU A 272 2.86 14.14 9.86
N GLN A 273 2.36 15.37 9.86
CA GLN A 273 1.23 15.75 8.99
C GLN A 273 1.62 15.64 7.52
N ALA A 274 2.81 16.10 7.11
CA ALA A 274 3.31 15.94 5.75
C ALA A 274 3.43 14.47 5.35
N PHE A 275 3.93 13.60 6.24
CA PHE A 275 3.99 12.16 5.97
C PHE A 275 2.59 11.55 5.81
N SER A 276 1.62 11.99 6.61
CA SER A 276 0.25 11.48 6.56
C SER A 276 -0.58 11.98 5.37
N ARG A 277 -0.24 13.14 4.78
CA ARG A 277 -1.02 13.76 3.69
C ARG A 277 -1.21 12.85 2.48
N GLU A 278 -0.18 12.08 2.11
CA GLU A 278 -0.29 11.10 1.02
C GLU A 278 -1.36 10.04 1.34
N HIS A 279 -1.36 9.53 2.57
CA HIS A 279 -2.32 8.52 3.02
C HIS A 279 -3.75 9.08 3.10
N THR A 280 -3.92 10.29 3.62
CA THR A 280 -5.24 10.92 3.76
C THR A 280 -5.85 11.26 2.39
N GLN A 281 -5.04 11.77 1.44
CA GLN A 281 -5.49 11.99 0.06
C GLN A 281 -5.91 10.69 -0.62
N TRP A 282 -5.25 9.58 -0.31
CA TRP A 282 -5.60 8.26 -0.81
C TRP A 282 -6.92 7.73 -0.24
N VAL A 283 -7.16 7.90 1.06
CA VAL A 283 -8.41 7.48 1.71
C VAL A 283 -9.60 8.31 1.20
N ALA A 284 -9.44 9.63 1.06
CA ALA A 284 -10.49 10.51 0.57
C ALA A 284 -10.97 10.16 -0.86
N ARG A 285 -10.07 9.69 -1.73
CA ARG A 285 -10.39 9.24 -3.10
C ARG A 285 -11.20 7.94 -3.17
N GLN A 286 -11.38 7.22 -2.06
CA GLN A 286 -12.16 5.97 -2.03
C GLN A 286 -13.56 6.15 -1.45
N THR A 287 -13.78 7.22 -0.70
CA THR A 287 -15.09 7.58 -0.13
C THR A 287 -15.94 8.46 -1.04
N SER A 288 -15.36 8.97 -2.13
CA SER A 288 -16.04 9.68 -3.23
C SER A 288 -16.42 8.73 -4.35
#